data_AF-A0A1F0TGW9-F1
#
_entry.id   AF-A0A1F0TGW9-F1
#
_cell.length_a   1.000
_cell.length_b   1.000
_cell.length_c   1.000
_cell.angle_alpha   90.00
_cell.angle_beta   90.00
_cell.angle_gamma   90.00
#
_symmetry.space_group_name_H-M   'P 1'
#
loop_
_entity.id
_entity.type
_entity.pdbx_description
1 polymer ?
#
loop_
_entity_poly.entity_id
_entity_poly.type
_entity_poly.pdbx_seq_one_letter_code
_entity_poly.pdbx_strand_id
1 'polypeptide(L)'
;MKKGKISSIIGLLLASSFLIRTVIIHQMRAAKKQESEKIAAVQEFIKSQEQAESEKQKSTFKSILGNGSGTSEPRPSYDKTIFVNQQYDIGVRDGAYYLLTLSSNKELLLEGVDDAYALAVKNEDKNKQEVAMVVHKDGAWHIINGEGEVTTTLDRQYITAHTKLVIKNNTVDFE
;
A
#
# COMPACT_ATOMS: atom_id res chain seq x y z
N MET A 1 -6.37 79.51 -6.52
CA MET A 1 -5.76 78.16 -6.50
C MET A 1 -6.86 77.11 -6.59
N LYS A 2 -6.88 76.32 -7.67
CA LYS A 2 -7.81 75.20 -7.88
C LYS A 2 -7.29 73.98 -7.10
N LYS A 3 -8.13 73.31 -6.30
CA LYS A 3 -7.86 71.98 -5.73
C LYS A 3 -9.02 71.05 -6.06
N GLY A 4 -8.67 69.89 -6.61
CA GLY A 4 -9.54 69.00 -7.38
C GLY A 4 -10.47 68.12 -6.56
N LYS A 5 -11.51 67.65 -7.24
CA LYS A 5 -12.43 66.60 -6.81
C LYS A 5 -11.88 65.26 -7.29
N ILE A 6 -11.36 64.43 -6.39
CA ILE A 6 -11.08 63.01 -6.64
C ILE A 6 -11.66 62.23 -5.46
N SER A 7 -12.95 61.94 -5.50
CA SER A 7 -13.63 61.16 -4.45
C SER A 7 -14.76 60.31 -5.03
N SER A 8 -14.47 59.53 -6.09
CA SER A 8 -15.50 58.64 -6.65
C SER A 8 -14.95 57.43 -7.42
N ILE A 9 -13.84 56.82 -6.98
CA ILE A 9 -13.32 55.59 -7.61
C ILE A 9 -13.11 54.45 -6.59
N ILE A 10 -13.07 54.74 -5.29
CA ILE A 10 -12.67 53.75 -4.27
C ILE A 10 -13.85 52.84 -3.83
N GLY A 11 -15.10 53.19 -4.16
CA GLY A 11 -16.29 52.44 -3.72
C GLY A 11 -16.62 51.15 -4.49
N LEU A 12 -16.02 50.90 -5.67
CA LEU A 12 -16.42 49.76 -6.53
C LEU A 12 -15.52 48.52 -6.41
N LEU A 13 -14.41 48.60 -5.69
CA LEU A 13 -13.38 47.54 -5.67
C LEU A 13 -13.56 46.49 -4.56
N LEU A 14 -14.48 46.68 -3.61
CA LEU A 14 -14.60 45.78 -2.45
C LEU A 14 -15.73 44.74 -2.56
N ALA A 15 -16.68 44.90 -3.48
CA ALA A 15 -17.79 43.95 -3.65
C ALA A 15 -17.46 42.76 -4.59
N SER A 16 -16.48 42.90 -5.48
CA SER A 16 -16.09 41.84 -6.42
C SER A 16 -15.24 40.74 -5.78
N SER A 17 -14.61 40.98 -4.63
CA SER A 17 -13.67 40.05 -3.99
C SER A 17 -14.33 38.90 -3.22
N PHE A 18 -15.57 39.07 -2.74
CA PHE A 18 -16.22 38.11 -1.84
C PHE A 18 -16.92 36.96 -2.57
N LEU A 19 -17.49 37.22 -3.76
CA LEU A 19 -18.15 36.21 -4.58
C LEU A 19 -17.14 35.28 -5.29
N ILE A 20 -15.98 35.82 -5.68
CA ILE A 20 -14.93 35.02 -6.34
C ILE A 20 -14.36 33.96 -5.38
N ARG A 21 -14.17 34.29 -4.09
CA ARG A 21 -13.65 33.32 -3.11
C ARG A 21 -14.63 32.18 -2.80
N THR A 22 -15.93 32.46 -2.70
CA THR A 22 -16.94 31.43 -2.37
C THR A 22 -17.15 30.45 -3.51
N VAL A 23 -17.16 30.90 -4.76
CA VAL A 23 -17.29 30.02 -5.94
C VAL A 23 -16.05 29.15 -6.14
N ILE A 24 -14.84 29.71 -5.98
CA ILE A 24 -13.59 28.94 -6.08
C ILE A 24 -13.50 27.87 -5.00
N ILE A 25 -13.86 28.19 -3.75
CA ILE A 25 -13.86 27.20 -2.65
C ILE A 25 -14.92 26.11 -2.87
N HIS A 26 -16.08 26.44 -3.45
CA HIS A 26 -17.10 25.44 -3.81
C HIS A 26 -16.63 24.53 -4.94
N GLN A 27 -16.02 25.08 -5.99
CA GLN A 27 -15.44 24.30 -7.09
C GLN A 27 -14.30 23.40 -6.60
N MET A 28 -13.44 23.89 -5.70
CA MET A 28 -12.37 23.09 -5.09
C MET A 28 -12.90 22.01 -4.12
N ARG A 29 -14.00 22.26 -3.41
CA ARG A 29 -14.65 21.23 -2.56
C ARG A 29 -15.38 20.18 -3.39
N ALA A 30 -16.00 20.55 -4.50
CA ALA A 30 -16.63 19.62 -5.44
C ALA A 30 -15.58 18.77 -6.17
N ALA A 31 -14.49 19.38 -6.66
CA ALA A 31 -13.38 18.66 -7.27
C ALA A 31 -12.65 17.75 -6.28
N LYS A 32 -12.38 18.21 -5.05
CA LYS A 32 -11.79 17.37 -4.00
C LYS A 32 -12.70 16.23 -3.58
N LYS A 33 -14.03 16.44 -3.49
CA LYS A 33 -14.99 15.36 -3.23
C LYS A 33 -15.00 14.35 -4.37
N GLN A 34 -15.00 14.81 -5.61
CA GLN A 34 -15.02 13.94 -6.77
C GLN A 34 -13.70 13.17 -6.93
N GLU A 35 -12.55 13.76 -6.61
CA GLU A 35 -11.27 13.04 -6.55
C GLU A 35 -11.22 12.07 -5.37
N SER A 36 -11.65 12.46 -4.17
CA SER A 36 -11.67 11.54 -3.01
C SER A 36 -12.65 10.38 -3.18
N GLU A 37 -13.82 10.62 -3.77
CA GLU A 37 -14.81 9.58 -4.06
C GLU A 37 -14.33 8.65 -5.18
N LYS A 38 -13.62 9.18 -6.20
CA LYS A 38 -12.97 8.35 -7.22
C LYS A 38 -11.82 7.52 -6.64
N ILE A 39 -11.00 8.10 -5.77
CA ILE A 39 -9.90 7.38 -5.10
C ILE A 39 -10.45 6.30 -4.17
N ALA A 40 -11.50 6.60 -3.40
CA ALA A 40 -12.18 5.63 -2.54
C ALA A 40 -12.83 4.51 -3.36
N ALA A 41 -13.54 4.83 -4.45
CA ALA A 41 -14.15 3.83 -5.32
C ALA A 41 -13.12 2.96 -6.04
N VAL A 42 -11.98 3.53 -6.44
CA VAL A 42 -10.85 2.77 -7.01
C VAL A 42 -10.21 1.88 -5.93
N GLN A 43 -10.04 2.37 -4.71
CA GLN A 43 -9.50 1.59 -3.60
C GLN A 43 -10.43 0.45 -3.17
N GLU A 44 -11.74 0.69 -3.17
CA GLU A 44 -12.77 -0.30 -2.86
C GLU A 44 -12.90 -1.34 -3.99
N PHE A 45 -12.79 -0.90 -5.25
CA PHE A 45 -12.71 -1.81 -6.41
C PHE A 45 -11.44 -2.67 -6.39
N ILE A 46 -10.28 -2.10 -6.07
CA ILE A 46 -9.02 -2.83 -5.91
C ILE A 46 -9.13 -3.85 -4.76
N LYS A 47 -9.67 -3.45 -3.60
CA LYS A 47 -9.95 -4.38 -2.49
C LYS A 47 -10.88 -5.51 -2.90
N SER A 48 -11.92 -5.22 -3.70
CA SER A 48 -12.86 -6.26 -4.17
C SER A 48 -12.21 -7.27 -5.13
N GLN A 49 -11.24 -6.84 -5.96
CA GLN A 49 -10.46 -7.75 -6.80
C GLN A 49 -9.44 -8.57 -6.00
N GLU A 50 -8.72 -7.95 -5.06
CA GLU A 50 -7.80 -8.66 -4.16
C GLU A 50 -8.53 -9.70 -3.30
N GLN A 51 -9.77 -9.43 -2.88
CA GLN A 51 -10.59 -10.36 -2.11
C GLN A 51 -11.06 -11.56 -2.95
N ALA A 52 -11.41 -11.34 -4.22
CA ALA A 52 -11.80 -12.42 -5.14
C ALA A 52 -10.61 -13.34 -5.53
N GLU A 53 -9.40 -12.80 -5.62
CA GLU A 53 -8.18 -13.60 -5.86
C GLU A 53 -7.64 -14.26 -4.60
N SER A 54 -7.81 -13.64 -3.43
CA SER A 54 -7.52 -14.23 -2.11
C SER A 54 -8.29 -15.55 -1.92
N GLU A 55 -9.56 -15.62 -2.32
CA GLU A 55 -10.34 -16.86 -2.24
C GLU A 55 -9.80 -17.97 -3.16
N LYS A 56 -9.29 -17.62 -4.36
CA LYS A 56 -8.63 -18.58 -5.27
C LYS A 56 -7.30 -19.06 -4.73
N GLN A 57 -6.46 -18.17 -4.19
CA GLN A 57 -5.19 -18.53 -3.55
C GLN A 57 -5.40 -19.38 -2.28
N LYS A 58 -6.45 -19.11 -1.50
CA LYS A 58 -6.85 -19.91 -0.33
C LYS A 58 -7.22 -21.35 -0.69
N SER A 59 -7.81 -21.58 -1.86
CA SER A 59 -8.14 -22.92 -2.37
C SER A 59 -6.88 -23.71 -2.79
N THR A 60 -5.94 -23.06 -3.48
CA THR A 60 -4.64 -23.63 -3.84
C THR A 60 -3.79 -23.91 -2.59
N PHE A 61 -3.83 -23.03 -1.59
CA PHE A 61 -3.13 -23.18 -0.31
C PHE A 61 -3.67 -24.36 0.51
N LYS A 62 -5.00 -24.55 0.60
CA LYS A 62 -5.59 -25.76 1.22
C LYS A 62 -5.09 -27.06 0.59
N SER A 63 -4.87 -27.06 -0.73
CA SER A 63 -4.36 -28.23 -1.45
C SER A 63 -2.87 -28.50 -1.20
N ILE A 64 -2.07 -27.46 -0.91
CA ILE A 64 -0.64 -27.60 -0.60
C ILE A 64 -0.44 -27.95 0.88
N LEU A 65 -1.21 -27.33 1.79
CA LEU A 65 -1.20 -27.63 3.23
C LEU A 65 -1.73 -29.03 3.57
N GLY A 66 -2.66 -29.56 2.79
CA GLY A 66 -3.21 -30.90 3.00
C GLY A 66 -2.20 -32.04 2.80
N ASN A 67 -1.10 -31.78 2.10
CA ASN A 67 -0.12 -32.80 1.71
C ASN A 67 1.29 -32.61 2.28
N GLY A 68 1.51 -31.62 3.16
CA GLY A 68 2.86 -31.28 3.63
C GLY A 68 2.94 -31.06 5.14
N SER A 69 3.69 -31.95 5.81
CA SER A 69 4.25 -31.83 7.17
C SER A 69 3.37 -32.28 8.35
N GLY A 70 3.64 -33.51 8.81
CA GLY A 70 3.22 -34.05 10.10
C GLY A 70 3.94 -33.41 11.29
N THR A 71 3.64 -32.15 11.57
CA THR A 71 3.93 -31.51 12.87
C THR A 71 2.59 -31.27 13.57
N SER A 72 2.36 -32.04 14.61
CA SER A 72 1.11 -32.24 15.36
C SER A 72 0.64 -31.06 16.21
N GLU A 73 1.09 -29.83 15.93
CA GLU A 73 0.58 -28.63 16.58
C GLU A 73 -0.34 -27.87 15.63
N PRO A 74 -1.60 -27.59 16.02
CA PRO A 74 -2.49 -26.78 15.20
C PRO A 74 -1.85 -25.40 15.03
N ARG A 75 -1.54 -25.04 13.77
CA ARG A 75 -1.04 -23.70 13.45
C ARG A 75 -2.04 -22.65 13.95
N PRO A 76 -1.57 -21.47 14.37
CA PRO A 76 -2.46 -20.37 14.68
C PRO A 76 -3.40 -20.10 13.50
N SER A 77 -4.69 -19.95 13.78
CA SER A 77 -5.66 -19.57 12.75
C SER A 77 -5.41 -18.11 12.39
N TYR A 78 -4.95 -17.85 11.17
CA TYR A 78 -4.82 -16.51 10.61
C TYR A 78 -6.09 -16.10 9.89
N ASP A 79 -6.46 -14.82 9.99
CA ASP A 79 -7.58 -14.22 9.26
C ASP A 79 -7.24 -14.15 7.76
N LYS A 80 -6.00 -13.79 7.46
CA LYS A 80 -5.41 -13.70 6.12
C LYS A 80 -4.00 -14.26 6.14
N THR A 81 -3.60 -14.91 5.05
CA THR A 81 -2.21 -15.33 4.82
C THR A 81 -1.79 -14.85 3.44
N ILE A 82 -0.62 -14.22 3.37
CA ILE A 82 0.03 -13.77 2.14
C ILE A 82 1.17 -14.74 1.88
N PHE A 83 1.05 -15.52 0.81
CA PHE A 83 2.10 -16.44 0.41
C PHE A 83 3.29 -15.67 -0.19
N VAL A 84 4.49 -15.92 0.32
CA VAL A 84 5.72 -15.30 -0.21
C VAL A 84 6.48 -16.31 -1.05
N ASN A 85 6.91 -17.42 -0.44
CA ASN A 85 7.63 -18.50 -1.10
C ASN A 85 7.60 -19.77 -0.22
N GLN A 86 8.38 -20.79 -0.59
CA GLN A 86 8.42 -22.07 0.17
C GLN A 86 9.08 -21.97 1.56
N GLN A 87 9.71 -20.84 1.89
CA GLN A 87 10.38 -20.62 3.17
C GLN A 87 9.60 -19.71 4.09
N TYR A 88 8.90 -18.72 3.54
CA TYR A 88 8.23 -17.67 4.30
C TYR A 88 6.80 -17.42 3.85
N ASP A 89 5.96 -17.06 4.80
CA ASP A 89 4.61 -16.50 4.60
C ASP A 89 4.42 -15.29 5.53
N ILE A 90 3.45 -14.43 5.24
CA ILE A 90 3.00 -13.37 6.16
C ILE A 90 1.58 -13.68 6.61
N GLY A 91 1.39 -13.90 7.91
CA GLY A 91 0.08 -14.11 8.54
C GLY A 91 -0.48 -12.80 9.09
N VAL A 92 -1.80 -12.64 9.02
CA VAL A 92 -2.53 -11.56 9.69
C VAL A 92 -3.47 -12.17 10.71
N ARG A 93 -3.36 -11.74 11.96
CA ARG A 93 -4.22 -12.17 13.07
C ARG A 93 -4.55 -10.96 13.92
N ASP A 94 -5.83 -10.70 14.13
CA ASP A 94 -6.32 -9.55 14.92
C ASP A 94 -5.79 -8.20 14.42
N GLY A 95 -5.59 -8.07 13.10
CA GLY A 95 -5.03 -6.88 12.46
C GLY A 95 -3.51 -6.69 12.60
N ALA A 96 -2.83 -7.58 13.33
CA ALA A 96 -1.38 -7.60 13.43
C ALA A 96 -0.76 -8.51 12.36
N TYR A 97 0.40 -8.11 11.84
CA TYR A 97 1.15 -8.82 10.81
C TYR A 97 2.28 -9.65 11.42
N TYR A 98 2.44 -10.87 10.95
CA TYR A 98 3.43 -11.83 11.45
C TYR A 98 4.21 -12.45 10.30
N LEU A 99 5.54 -12.44 10.40
CA LEU A 99 6.41 -13.21 9.52
C LEU A 99 6.49 -14.66 10.01
N LEU A 100 6.21 -15.59 9.11
CA LEU A 100 6.20 -17.03 9.37
C LEU A 100 7.38 -17.68 8.68
N THR A 101 8.22 -18.38 9.44
CA THR A 101 9.25 -19.26 8.88
C THR A 101 8.70 -20.68 8.80
N LEU A 102 8.43 -21.17 7.59
CA LEU A 102 7.68 -22.41 7.37
C LEU A 102 8.41 -23.66 7.83
N SER A 103 9.75 -23.67 7.78
CA SER A 103 10.57 -24.82 8.17
C SER A 103 10.62 -25.06 9.69
N SER A 104 10.55 -23.98 10.47
CA SER A 104 10.65 -24.02 11.94
C SER A 104 9.33 -23.71 12.64
N ASN A 105 8.29 -23.36 11.88
CA ASN A 105 7.02 -22.84 12.39
C ASN A 105 7.21 -21.61 13.32
N LYS A 106 8.32 -20.87 13.15
CA LYS A 106 8.62 -19.67 13.93
C LYS A 106 7.73 -18.53 13.44
N GLU A 107 7.14 -17.82 14.40
CA GLU A 107 6.35 -16.61 14.19
C GLU A 107 7.09 -15.39 14.75
N LEU A 108 7.13 -14.30 13.99
CA LEU A 108 7.70 -13.03 14.39
C LEU A 108 6.68 -11.91 14.15
N LEU A 109 6.32 -11.18 15.21
CA LEU A 109 5.48 -9.99 15.09
C LEU A 109 6.22 -8.89 14.32
N LEU A 110 5.58 -8.35 13.29
CA LEU A 110 6.08 -7.21 12.53
C LEU A 110 5.50 -5.91 13.12
N GLU A 111 6.18 -5.38 14.13
CA GLU A 111 5.71 -4.20 14.87
C GLU A 111 5.54 -2.97 13.97
N GLY A 112 4.40 -2.28 14.08
CA GLY A 112 4.11 -1.06 13.33
C GLY A 112 3.76 -1.27 11.86
N VAL A 113 3.65 -2.53 11.41
CA VAL A 113 3.18 -2.84 10.07
C VAL A 113 1.65 -2.77 10.03
N ASP A 114 1.13 -1.99 9.09
CA ASP A 114 -0.32 -1.84 8.85
C ASP A 114 -0.77 -2.41 7.49
N ASP A 115 0.16 -2.71 6.59
CA ASP A 115 -0.09 -3.42 5.34
C ASP A 115 1.11 -4.23 4.85
N ALA A 116 0.86 -5.28 4.05
CA ALA A 116 1.94 -6.09 3.48
C ALA A 116 1.54 -6.75 2.15
N TYR A 117 2.55 -6.92 1.30
CA TYR A 117 2.46 -7.58 0.02
C TYR A 117 3.65 -8.51 -0.24
N ALA A 118 3.41 -9.58 -0.99
CA ALA A 118 4.44 -10.37 -1.63
C ALA A 118 4.52 -9.94 -3.10
N LEU A 119 5.56 -9.20 -3.46
CA LEU A 119 5.68 -8.61 -4.80
C LEU A 119 6.69 -9.37 -5.66
N ALA A 120 6.35 -9.57 -6.93
CA ALA A 120 7.28 -10.14 -7.90
C ALA A 120 8.44 -9.18 -8.16
N VAL A 121 9.66 -9.73 -8.18
CA VAL A 121 10.91 -9.01 -8.42
C VAL A 121 11.63 -9.63 -9.60
N LYS A 122 11.91 -8.83 -10.63
CA LYS A 122 12.80 -9.22 -11.72
C LYS A 122 14.23 -8.78 -11.36
N ASN A 123 15.07 -9.74 -11.00
CA ASN A 123 16.47 -9.49 -10.71
C ASN A 123 17.30 -9.58 -12.00
N GLU A 124 17.60 -8.45 -12.64
CA GLU A 124 18.39 -8.39 -13.88
C GLU A 124 19.86 -8.71 -13.63
N ASP A 125 20.40 -8.36 -12.45
CA ASP A 125 21.80 -8.63 -12.10
C ASP A 125 22.09 -10.12 -11.98
N LYS A 126 21.10 -10.89 -11.50
CA LYS A 126 21.19 -12.35 -11.33
C LYS A 126 20.43 -13.13 -12.42
N ASN A 127 19.75 -12.43 -13.33
CA ASN A 127 18.85 -12.99 -14.32
C ASN A 127 17.83 -13.99 -13.73
N LYS A 128 17.14 -13.59 -12.66
CA LYS A 128 16.17 -14.43 -11.91
C LYS A 128 14.88 -13.68 -11.60
N GLN A 129 13.79 -14.43 -11.46
CA GLN A 129 12.56 -13.94 -10.84
C GLN A 129 12.53 -14.36 -9.37
N GLU A 130 12.27 -13.40 -8.50
CA GLU A 130 12.24 -13.54 -7.05
C GLU A 130 10.94 -12.92 -6.51
N VAL A 131 10.67 -13.08 -5.21
CA VAL A 131 9.53 -12.44 -4.54
C VAL A 131 10.07 -11.68 -3.33
N ALA A 132 9.68 -10.41 -3.21
CA ALA A 132 10.02 -9.56 -2.07
C ALA A 132 8.87 -9.51 -1.07
N MET A 133 9.23 -9.54 0.22
CA MET A 133 8.32 -9.22 1.31
C MET A 133 8.32 -7.71 1.48
N VAL A 134 7.21 -7.07 1.15
CA VAL A 134 7.06 -5.61 1.19
C VAL A 134 6.03 -5.25 2.25
N VAL A 135 6.38 -4.38 3.18
CA VAL A 135 5.54 -3.97 4.30
C VAL A 135 5.38 -2.45 4.31
N HIS A 136 4.18 -1.98 4.64
CA HIS A 136 3.96 -0.58 4.97
C HIS A 136 4.11 -0.40 6.48
N LYS A 137 5.02 0.49 6.88
CA LYS A 137 5.34 0.77 8.26
C LYS A 137 5.74 2.23 8.38
N ASP A 138 5.27 2.90 9.44
CA ASP A 138 5.61 4.28 9.76
C ASP A 138 5.38 5.28 8.59
N GLY A 139 4.40 4.99 7.72
CA GLY A 139 4.04 5.83 6.57
C GLY A 139 4.89 5.64 5.32
N ALA A 140 5.75 4.60 5.27
CA ALA A 140 6.56 4.26 4.11
C ALA A 140 6.52 2.76 3.80
N TRP A 141 6.85 2.43 2.55
CA TRP A 141 6.97 1.04 2.11
C TRP A 141 8.41 0.56 2.23
N HIS A 142 8.58 -0.64 2.77
CA HIS A 142 9.89 -1.24 3.02
C HIS A 142 9.94 -2.68 2.52
N ILE A 143 11.08 -3.10 2.00
CA ILE A 143 11.40 -4.51 1.81
C ILE A 143 12.02 -5.02 3.11
N ILE A 144 11.57 -6.18 3.57
CA ILE A 144 12.13 -6.87 4.75
C ILE A 144 12.80 -8.19 4.39
N ASN A 145 13.76 -8.61 5.23
CA ASN A 145 14.40 -9.94 5.13
C ASN A 145 13.62 -11.01 5.93
N GLY A 146 14.13 -12.24 5.94
CA GLY A 146 13.58 -13.37 6.70
C GLY A 146 13.65 -13.24 8.23
N GLU A 147 14.26 -12.17 8.73
CA GLU A 147 14.34 -11.80 10.14
C GLU A 147 13.39 -10.65 10.49
N GLY A 148 12.60 -10.17 9.51
CA GLY A 148 11.68 -9.04 9.68
C GLY A 148 12.36 -7.67 9.66
N GLU A 149 13.66 -7.61 9.34
CA GLU A 149 14.42 -6.37 9.32
C GLU A 149 14.29 -5.65 7.97
N VAL A 150 14.19 -4.33 8.00
CA VAL A 150 14.14 -3.49 6.81
C VAL A 150 15.48 -3.52 6.09
N THR A 151 15.48 -3.96 4.84
CA THR A 151 16.66 -3.98 3.96
C THR A 151 16.66 -2.83 2.97
N THR A 152 15.48 -2.35 2.57
CA THR A 152 15.35 -1.26 1.58
C THR A 152 14.06 -0.50 1.84
N THR A 153 14.12 0.83 1.78
CA THR A 153 12.93 1.70 1.77
C THR A 153 12.61 2.07 0.32
N LEU A 154 11.35 1.94 -0.06
CA LEU A 154 10.87 2.20 -1.40
C LEU A 154 10.37 3.65 -1.51
N ASP A 155 10.90 4.39 -2.49
CA ASP A 155 10.52 5.79 -2.75
C ASP A 155 9.22 5.89 -3.57
N ARG A 156 8.13 5.37 -2.99
CA ARG A 156 6.78 5.47 -3.57
C ARG A 156 5.74 5.45 -2.46
N GLN A 157 4.80 6.39 -2.51
CA GLN A 157 3.72 6.49 -1.52
C GLN A 157 2.68 5.37 -1.66
N TYR A 158 2.47 4.85 -2.87
CA TYR A 158 1.41 3.89 -3.17
C TYR A 158 1.97 2.63 -3.84
N ILE A 159 1.79 1.49 -3.17
CA ILE A 159 2.09 0.15 -3.67
C ILE A 159 0.82 -0.69 -3.59
N THR A 160 0.66 -1.61 -4.53
CA THR A 160 -0.48 -2.55 -4.59
C THR A 160 0.05 -3.97 -4.80
N ALA A 161 -0.79 -5.00 -4.64
CA ALA A 161 -0.40 -6.38 -4.94
C ALA A 161 0.10 -6.60 -6.38
N HIS A 162 -0.25 -5.73 -7.33
CA HIS A 162 0.17 -5.83 -8.73
C HIS A 162 1.46 -5.05 -9.05
N THR A 163 2.02 -4.34 -8.09
CA THR A 163 3.28 -3.61 -8.27
C THR A 163 4.41 -4.61 -8.51
N LYS A 164 5.21 -4.35 -9.55
CA LYS A 164 6.38 -5.16 -9.90
C LYS A 164 7.64 -4.37 -9.60
N LEU A 165 8.64 -5.08 -9.09
CA LEU A 165 9.95 -4.51 -8.79
C LEU A 165 10.99 -5.07 -9.75
N VAL A 166 12.01 -4.26 -10.04
CA VAL A 166 13.18 -4.66 -10.80
C VAL A 166 14.43 -4.38 -9.97
N ILE A 167 15.37 -5.32 -9.95
CA ILE A 167 16.71 -5.11 -9.40
C ILE A 167 17.68 -5.00 -10.56
N LYS A 168 18.37 -3.87 -10.64
CA LYS A 168 19.40 -3.61 -11.64
C LYS A 168 20.51 -2.77 -11.01
N ASN A 169 21.77 -3.14 -11.29
CA ASN A 169 22.94 -2.50 -10.70
C ASN A 169 22.85 -2.42 -9.17
N ASN A 170 22.38 -3.49 -8.54
CA ASN A 170 22.18 -3.62 -7.11
C ASN A 170 21.25 -2.56 -6.49
N THR A 171 20.37 -1.98 -7.32
CA THR A 171 19.37 -0.99 -6.92
C THR A 171 17.98 -1.55 -7.19
N VAL A 172 17.06 -1.33 -6.26
CA VAL A 172 15.65 -1.69 -6.42
C VAL A 172 14.91 -0.51 -7.05
N ASP A 173 14.18 -0.77 -8.13
CA ASP A 173 13.29 0.19 -8.77
C ASP A 173 11.95 -0.50 -9.11
N PHE A 174 11.02 0.25 -9.65
CA PHE A 174 9.73 -0.24 -10.12
C PHE A 174 9.78 -0.53 -11.61
N GLU A 175 9.10 -1.61 -12.04
CA GLU A 175 8.91 -1.92 -13.47
C GLU A 175 7.86 -1.00 -14.12
#